data_AF-A0A9E1KAU9-F1
#
_entry.id   AF-A0A9E1KAU9-F1
#
_cell.length_a   1.000
_cell.length_b   1.000
_cell.length_c   1.000
_cell.angle_alpha   90.00
_cell.angle_beta   90.00
_cell.angle_gamma   90.00
#
_symmetry.space_group_name_H-M   'P 1'
#
loop_
_entity.id
_entity.type
_entity.pdbx_description
1 polymer ?
#
loop_
_entity_poly.entity_id
_entity_poly.type
_entity_poly.pdbx_seq_one_letter_code
_entity_poly.pdbx_strand_id
1 'polypeptide(L)'
;MKKYVKDMKIKIGVSSCLVGEKVRWNGDHKQDQYVREVLANYFEYVSICPEMEVGMGVPRETVALYGNLDKSQMISKKTQTN
;
A
#
# COMPACT_ATOMS: atom_id res chain seq x y z
N MET A 1 -25.18 19.36 -9.95
CA MET A 1 -24.81 19.33 -8.52
C MET A 1 -23.75 18.28 -8.13
N LYS A 2 -23.54 17.18 -8.87
CA LYS A 2 -22.54 16.14 -8.52
C LYS A 2 -21.06 16.55 -8.67
N LYS A 3 -20.76 17.59 -9.45
CA LYS A 3 -19.38 18.04 -9.74
C LYS A 3 -18.69 18.68 -8.53
N TYR A 4 -19.42 19.47 -7.73
CA TYR A 4 -18.87 20.24 -6.61
C TYR A 4 -18.52 19.41 -5.36
N VAL A 5 -19.05 18.19 -5.21
CA VAL A 5 -18.73 17.31 -4.07
C VAL A 5 -17.44 16.54 -4.29
N LYS A 6 -17.04 16.31 -5.55
CA LYS A 6 -15.81 15.56 -5.87
C LYS A 6 -14.56 16.30 -5.37
N ASP A 7 -14.56 17.63 -5.45
CA ASP A 7 -13.43 18.49 -5.07
C ASP A 7 -13.37 18.81 -3.56
N MET A 8 -14.32 18.31 -2.76
CA MET A 8 -14.37 18.49 -1.30
C MET A 8 -14.01 17.22 -0.50
N LYS A 9 -13.70 16.11 -1.17
CA LYS A 9 -13.34 14.87 -0.45
C LYS A 9 -11.95 15.02 0.17
N ILE A 10 -11.84 14.61 1.42
CA ILE A 10 -10.54 14.57 2.12
C ILE A 10 -9.66 13.54 1.42
N LYS A 11 -8.43 13.95 1.09
CA LYS A 11 -7.41 13.05 0.54
C LYS A 11 -6.80 12.21 1.65
N ILE A 12 -6.77 10.90 1.46
CA ILE A 12 -6.10 9.98 2.38
C ILE A 12 -5.16 9.05 1.62
N GLY A 13 -4.05 8.71 2.27
CA GLY A 13 -3.16 7.65 1.79
C GLY A 13 -3.81 6.28 2.00
N VAL A 14 -3.73 5.41 1.00
CA VAL A 14 -4.21 4.03 1.08
C VAL A 14 -3.16 3.09 0.49
N SER A 15 -2.94 1.93 1.11
CA SER A 15 -2.05 0.92 0.54
C SER A 15 -2.58 0.47 -0.82
N SER A 16 -1.79 0.61 -1.89
CA SER A 16 -2.24 0.32 -3.27
C SER A 16 -2.77 -1.11 -3.45
N CYS A 17 -2.23 -2.07 -2.71
CA CYS A 17 -2.70 -3.44 -2.78
C CYS A 17 -4.15 -3.62 -2.27
N LEU A 18 -4.66 -2.75 -1.39
CA LEU A 18 -6.04 -2.78 -0.88
C LEU A 18 -7.06 -2.28 -1.91
N VAL A 19 -6.62 -1.45 -2.86
CA VAL A 19 -7.48 -0.95 -3.95
C VAL A 19 -7.42 -1.82 -5.21
N GLY A 20 -6.64 -2.90 -5.18
CA GLY A 20 -6.58 -3.92 -6.24
C GLY A 20 -5.33 -3.85 -7.12
N GLU A 21 -4.35 -2.99 -6.82
CA GLU A 21 -3.09 -2.98 -7.56
C GLU A 21 -2.25 -4.22 -7.21
N LYS A 22 -1.68 -4.87 -8.24
CA LYS A 22 -0.90 -6.11 -8.11
C LYS A 22 0.54 -5.85 -7.67
N VAL A 23 0.68 -5.17 -6.54
CA VAL A 23 1.98 -4.68 -6.01
C VAL A 23 2.51 -5.50 -4.83
N ARG A 24 1.82 -6.57 -4.43
CA ARG A 24 2.31 -7.45 -3.35
C ARG A 24 3.55 -8.21 -3.80
N TRP A 25 4.31 -8.67 -2.81
CA TRP A 25 5.51 -9.47 -3.00
C TRP A 25 5.33 -10.68 -3.95
N ASN A 26 4.14 -11.27 -3.98
CA ASN A 26 3.80 -12.43 -4.81
C ASN A 26 3.20 -12.08 -6.18
N GLY A 27 3.10 -10.80 -6.55
CA GLY A 27 2.45 -10.38 -7.81
C GLY A 27 0.92 -10.33 -7.78
N ASP A 28 0.33 -10.46 -6.60
CA ASP A 28 -1.11 -10.34 -6.39
C ASP A 28 -1.46 -8.99 -5.73
N HIS A 29 -2.74 -8.81 -5.40
CA HIS A 29 -3.25 -7.72 -4.58
C HIS A 29 -3.81 -8.25 -3.25
N LYS A 30 -4.32 -7.34 -2.40
CA LYS A 30 -5.14 -7.68 -1.24
C LYS A 30 -6.39 -6.83 -1.23
N GLN A 31 -7.07 -6.78 -2.39
CA GLN A 31 -8.22 -5.91 -2.56
C GLN A 31 -9.22 -6.13 -1.42
N ASP A 32 -9.56 -5.03 -0.75
CA ASP A 32 -10.58 -5.00 0.29
C ASP A 32 -11.80 -4.28 -0.27
N GLN A 33 -12.95 -4.96 -0.28
CA GLN A 33 -14.17 -4.41 -0.88
C GLN A 33 -14.69 -3.20 -0.10
N TYR A 34 -14.56 -3.19 1.22
CA TYR A 34 -15.01 -2.07 2.05
C TYR A 34 -14.17 -0.82 1.78
N VAL A 35 -12.85 -0.99 1.70
CA VAL A 35 -11.93 0.09 1.30
C VAL A 35 -12.23 0.55 -0.12
N ARG A 36 -12.33 -0.35 -1.09
CA ARG A 36 -12.49 0.02 -2.51
C ARG A 36 -13.86 0.64 -2.82
N GLU A 37 -14.93 0.19 -2.17
CA GLU A 37 -16.31 0.55 -2.55
C GLU A 37 -16.95 1.50 -1.55
N VAL A 38 -16.93 1.17 -0.25
CA VAL A 38 -17.68 1.94 0.76
C VAL A 38 -16.95 3.23 1.09
N LEU A 39 -15.69 3.15 1.49
CA LEU A 39 -14.90 4.30 1.92
C LEU A 39 -14.57 5.25 0.76
N ALA A 40 -14.48 4.75 -0.48
CA ALA A 40 -14.27 5.56 -1.68
C ALA A 40 -15.43 6.54 -1.97
N ASN A 41 -16.62 6.30 -1.40
CA ASN A 41 -17.71 7.26 -1.46
C ASN A 41 -17.43 8.52 -0.64
N TYR A 42 -16.60 8.44 0.39
CA TYR A 42 -16.33 9.54 1.33
C TYR A 42 -14.98 10.22 1.10
N PHE A 43 -13.97 9.48 0.67
CA PHE A 43 -12.59 9.97 0.54
C PHE A 43 -12.09 9.97 -0.90
N GLU A 44 -11.06 10.79 -1.15
CA GLU A 44 -10.22 10.69 -2.35
C GLU A 44 -8.95 9.91 -1.96
N TYR A 45 -8.62 8.87 -2.71
CA TYR A 45 -7.47 8.01 -2.41
C TYR A 45 -6.21 8.47 -3.12
N VAL A 46 -5.13 8.54 -2.37
CA VAL A 46 -3.76 8.55 -2.88
C VAL A 46 -3.20 7.15 -2.64
N SER A 47 -3.18 6.31 -3.68
CA SER A 47 -2.66 4.94 -3.59
C SER A 47 -1.14 4.94 -3.52
N ILE A 48 -0.58 4.30 -2.50
CA ILE A 48 0.87 4.24 -2.23
C ILE A 48 1.27 2.79 -1.94
N CYS A 49 2.38 2.36 -2.52
CA CYS A 49 3.09 1.14 -2.12
C CYS A 49 4.55 1.50 -1.84
N PRO A 50 4.93 1.68 -0.56
CA PRO A 50 6.28 2.12 -0.22
C PRO A 50 7.37 1.23 -0.82
N GLU A 51 7.14 -0.09 -0.86
CA GLU A 51 8.10 -1.04 -1.43
C GLU A 51 8.32 -0.87 -2.93
N MET A 52 7.28 -0.50 -3.68
CA MET A 52 7.43 -0.21 -5.11
C MET A 52 8.14 1.13 -5.32
N GLU A 53 7.83 2.13 -4.52
CA GLU A 53 8.41 3.48 -4.61
C GLU A 53 9.89 3.50 -4.28
N VAL A 54 10.34 2.65 -3.35
CA VAL A 54 11.78 2.45 -3.05
C VAL A 54 12.47 1.46 -3.99
N GLY A 55 11.76 0.93 -5.00
CA GLY A 55 12.35 0.15 -6.09
C GLY A 55 12.49 -1.35 -5.85
N MET A 56 11.83 -1.94 -4.84
CA MET A 56 11.94 -3.39 -4.57
C MET A 56 11.30 -4.27 -5.66
N GLY A 57 10.35 -3.72 -6.42
CA GLY A 57 9.68 -4.42 -7.52
C GLY A 57 8.71 -5.52 -7.10
N VAL A 58 8.20 -6.21 -8.13
CA VAL A 58 7.26 -7.34 -8.05
C VAL A 58 7.62 -8.36 -9.13
N PRO A 59 7.78 -9.66 -8.79
CA PRO A 59 7.75 -10.23 -7.45
C PRO A 59 8.98 -9.86 -6.62
N ARG A 60 8.89 -9.97 -5.29
CA ARG A 60 10.00 -9.77 -4.34
C ARG A 60 9.90 -10.72 -3.17
N GLU A 61 10.96 -10.86 -2.40
CA GLU A 61 10.92 -11.62 -1.14
C GLU A 61 10.08 -10.91 -0.08
N THR A 62 9.49 -11.66 0.84
CA THR A 62 8.86 -11.05 2.01
C THR A 62 9.94 -10.45 2.92
N VAL A 63 9.73 -9.23 3.38
CA VAL A 63 10.59 -8.55 4.33
C VAL A 63 9.94 -8.47 5.71
N ALA A 64 10.76 -8.32 6.75
CA ALA A 64 10.31 -8.04 8.10
C ALA A 64 11.25 -7.02 8.77
N LEU A 65 10.68 -6.20 9.65
CA LEU A 65 11.45 -5.28 10.49
C LEU A 65 11.92 -6.02 11.75
N TYR A 66 13.21 -5.92 12.06
CA TYR A 66 13.83 -6.45 13.27
C TYR A 66 14.50 -5.31 14.05
N GLY A 67 14.65 -5.49 15.36
CA GLY A 67 15.24 -4.47 16.24
C GLY A 67 14.17 -3.68 17.02
N ASN A 68 14.50 -2.46 17.42
CA ASN A 68 13.60 -1.56 18.14
C ASN A 68 13.25 -0.33 17.28
N LEU A 69 12.41 0.58 17.81
CA LEU A 69 11.96 1.77 17.08
C LEU A 69 13.10 2.70 16.64
N ASP A 70 14.16 2.82 17.44
CA ASP A 70 15.29 3.70 17.14
C ASP A 70 16.32 3.05 16.20
N LYS A 71 16.33 1.72 16.12
CA LYS A 71 17.31 0.91 15.37
C LYS A 71 16.61 -0.28 14.71
N SER A 72 15.69 0.00 13.79
CA SER A 72 15.02 -1.04 13.00
C SER A 72 15.81 -1.35 11.73
N GLN A 73 15.93 -2.64 11.40
CA GLN A 73 16.49 -3.11 10.13
C GLN A 73 15.43 -3.91 9.36
N MET A 74 15.31 -3.66 8.06
CA MET A 74 14.46 -4.43 7.16
C MET A 74 15.27 -5.61 6.62
N ILE A 75 14.83 -6.83 6.91
CA ILE A 75 15.51 -8.06 6.47
C ILE A 75 14.59 -8.87 5.55
N SER A 76 15.11 -9.28 4.41
CA SER A 76 14.49 -10.24 3.49
C SER A 76 14.49 -11.64 4.10
N LYS A 77 13.32 -12.27 4.23
CA LYS A 77 13.19 -13.54 5.00
C LYS A 77 13.92 -14.72 4.38
N LYS A 78 14.04 -14.78 3.05
CA LYS A 78 14.62 -15.95 2.37
C LYS A 78 16.13 -15.82 2.22
N THR A 79 16.62 -14.65 1.81
CA THR A 79 18.06 -14.38 1.67
C THR A 79 18.74 -13.95 2.98
N GLN A 80 17.99 -13.50 3.99
CA GLN A 80 18.52 -12.90 5.22
C GLN A 80 19.47 -11.71 4.95
N THR A 81 19.09 -10.87 3.99
CA THR A 81 19.84 -9.66 3.61
C THR A 81 18.98 -8.40 3.78
N ASN A 82 19.65 -7.26 3.95
CA ASN A 82 19.03 -5.93 3.98
C ASN A 82 18.88 -5.35 2.58
#